data_AF-A0A6P1ZAT9-F1
#
_entry.id   AF-A0A6P1ZAT9-F1
#
_cell.length_a   1.000
_cell.length_b   1.000
_cell.length_c   1.000
_cell.angle_alpha   90.00
_cell.angle_beta   90.00
_cell.angle_gamma   90.00
#
_symmetry.space_group_name_H-M   'P 1'
#
loop_
_entity.id
_entity.type
_entity.pdbx_description
1 polymer ?
#
loop_
_entity_poly.entity_id
_entity_poly.type
_entity_poly.pdbx_seq_one_letter_code
_entity_poly.pdbx_strand_id
1 'polypeptide(L)' 'MDSIPGLKAYAPRLNGFARLSSDQRTDVARVVAIDDEAEASGYRLKFIIRDGEYLSPDDGPQA' A
#
# COMPACT_ATOMS: atom_id res chain seq x y z
N MET A 1 9.88 -16.88 6.62
CA MET A 1 8.93 -16.32 7.61
C MET A 1 8.09 -17.44 8.22
N ASP A 2 7.70 -18.44 7.43
CA ASP A 2 6.80 -19.55 7.85
C ASP A 2 7.33 -20.46 8.96
N SER A 3 8.63 -20.41 9.25
CA SER A 3 9.26 -21.22 10.31
C SER A 3 9.17 -20.58 11.69
N ILE A 4 8.56 -19.39 11.85
CA ILE A 4 8.48 -18.68 13.13
C ILE A 4 7.21 -19.09 13.87
N PRO A 5 7.31 -19.76 15.04
CA PRO A 5 6.13 -20.19 15.79
C PRO A 5 5.26 -19.01 16.21
N GLY A 6 3.95 -19.10 15.93
CA GLY A 6 2.98 -18.08 16.30
C GLY A 6 2.84 -16.92 15.31
N LEU A 7 3.67 -16.83 14.27
CA LEU A 7 3.49 -15.87 13.18
C LEU A 7 2.19 -16.19 12.43
N LYS A 8 1.29 -15.21 12.30
CA LYS A 8 -0.04 -15.39 11.67
C LYS A 8 -0.13 -14.85 10.25
N ALA A 9 0.63 -13.81 9.95
CA ALA A 9 0.67 -13.16 8.65
C ALA A 9 1.96 -12.32 8.54
N TYR A 10 2.45 -12.13 7.33
CA TYR A 10 3.50 -11.18 7.01
C TYR A 10 3.26 -10.62 5.61
N ALA A 11 3.65 -9.36 5.39
CA ALA A 11 3.56 -8.72 4.08
C ALA A 11 4.82 -7.87 3.86
N PRO A 12 5.50 -8.00 2.71
CA PRO A 12 6.61 -7.14 2.37
C PRO A 12 6.13 -5.73 2.06
N ARG A 13 6.93 -4.72 2.41
CA ARG A 13 6.68 -3.31 2.05
C ARG A 13 7.95 -2.64 1.58
N LEU A 14 7.83 -1.82 0.55
CA LEU A 14 8.89 -0.89 0.14
C LEU A 14 8.45 0.53 0.46
N ASN A 15 9.27 1.26 1.21
CA ASN A 15 8.98 2.64 1.57
C ASN A 15 9.88 3.59 0.78
N GLY A 16 9.32 4.72 0.36
CA GLY A 16 10.06 5.82 -0.26
C GLY A 16 9.43 7.16 0.09
N PHE A 17 10.15 8.23 -0.21
CA PHE A 17 9.59 9.57 -0.22
C PHE A 17 9.45 10.02 -1.68
N ALA A 18 8.30 10.58 -2.02
CA ALA A 18 8.02 11.10 -3.34
C ALA A 18 7.45 12.51 -3.23
N ARG A 19 7.62 13.28 -4.30
CA ARG A 19 6.95 14.56 -4.47
C ARG A 19 5.59 14.28 -5.11
N LEU A 20 4.51 14.68 -4.44
CA LEU A 20 3.16 14.67 -4.99
C LEU A 20 2.86 16.06 -5.54
N SER A 21 2.39 16.15 -6.78
CA SER A 21 2.04 17.42 -7.41
C SER A 21 0.64 17.38 -7.98
N SER A 22 -0.03 18.52 -7.90
CA SER A 22 -1.30 18.84 -8.56
C SER A 22 -1.19 20.26 -9.13
N ASP A 23 -2.19 20.70 -9.89
CA ASP A 23 -2.20 22.06 -10.43
C ASP A 23 -2.16 23.16 -9.36
N GLN A 24 -2.58 22.83 -8.12
CA GLN A 24 -2.74 23.79 -7.03
C GLN A 24 -1.62 23.74 -6.00
N ARG A 25 -0.91 22.60 -5.87
CA ARG A 25 0.10 22.42 -4.82
C ARG A 25 1.09 21.29 -5.11
N THR A 26 2.22 21.38 -4.43
CA THR A 26 3.27 20.36 -4.41
C THR A 26 3.67 20.06 -2.97
N ASP A 27 3.65 18.78 -2.59
CA ASP A 27 3.98 18.29 -1.26
C ASP A 27 4.97 17.13 -1.35
N VAL A 28 5.65 16.83 -0.24
CA VAL A 28 6.42 15.59 -0.09
C VAL A 28 5.60 14.61 0.74
N ALA A 29 5.45 13.38 0.24
CA ALA A 29 4.76 12.31 0.95
C ALA A 29 5.62 11.06 1.05
N ARG A 30 5.35 10.26 2.07
CA ARG A 30 5.84 8.88 2.14
C ARG A 30 4.93 7.99 1.30
N VAL A 31 5.52 7.31 0.34
CA VAL A 31 4.85 6.29 -0.47
C VAL A 31 5.24 4.92 0.05
N VAL A 32 4.26 4.03 0.14
CA VAL A 32 4.46 2.64 0.55
C VAL A 32 3.94 1.76 -0.57
N ALA A 33 4.85 1.02 -1.23
CA ALA A 33 4.45 -0.03 -2.15
C ALA A 33 4.16 -1.30 -1.33
N ILE A 34 3.03 -1.92 -1.64
CA ILE A 34 2.50 -3.10 -0.97
C ILE A 34 2.24 -4.21 -1.99
N ASP A 35 2.33 -5.45 -1.52
CA ASP A 35 1.71 -6.61 -2.17
C ASP A 35 0.28 -6.69 -1.65
N ASP A 36 -0.72 -6.41 -2.49
CA ASP A 36 -2.13 -6.35 -2.09
C ASP A 36 -2.62 -7.65 -1.44
N GLU A 37 -2.33 -8.79 -2.06
CA GLU A 37 -2.77 -10.10 -1.57
C GLU A 37 -2.18 -10.40 -0.19
N ALA A 38 -0.87 -10.14 -0.01
CA ALA A 38 -0.21 -10.36 1.26
C ALA A 38 -0.67 -9.33 2.32
N GLU A 39 -0.85 -8.06 1.94
CA GLU A 39 -1.19 -6.97 2.85
C GLU A 39 -2.61 -7.13 3.44
N ALA A 40 -3.56 -7.62 2.64
CA ALA A 40 -4.92 -7.89 3.07
C ALA A 40 -5.02 -8.96 4.19
N SER A 41 -3.99 -9.80 4.35
CA SER A 41 -3.93 -10.82 5.40
C SER A 41 -3.59 -10.24 6.79
N GLY A 42 -2.87 -9.12 6.84
CA GLY A 42 -2.40 -8.49 8.08
C GLY A 42 -2.99 -7.12 8.37
N TYR A 43 -3.44 -6.39 7.34
CA TYR A 43 -3.91 -5.02 7.44
C TYR A 43 -5.31 -4.85 6.84
N ARG A 44 -6.07 -3.89 7.40
CA ARG A 44 -7.46 -3.59 7.02
C ARG A 44 -7.58 -2.36 6.12
N LEU A 45 -6.52 -2.01 5.36
CA LEU A 45 -6.48 -0.80 4.52
C LEU A 45 -7.70 -0.73 3.57
N LYS A 46 -8.05 -1.85 2.94
CA LYS A 46 -9.23 -1.98 2.07
C LYS A 46 -10.58 -1.66 2.73
N PHE A 47 -10.67 -1.73 4.06
CA PHE A 47 -11.92 -1.50 4.81
C PHE A 47 -12.03 -0.10 5.41
N ILE A 48 -10.98 0.71 5.32
CA ILE A 48 -10.95 2.05 5.92
C ILE A 48 -10.89 3.17 4.87
N ILE A 49 -11.07 2.82 3.58
CA ILE A 49 -11.17 3.77 2.48
C ILE A 49 -12.43 4.62 2.69
N ARG A 50 -12.25 5.93 2.73
CA ARG A 50 -13.35 6.90 2.96
C ARG A 50 -13.98 7.37 1.66
N ASP A 51 -13.21 7.41 0.59
CA ASP A 51 -13.61 7.85 -0.74
C ASP A 51 -12.77 7.11 -1.79
N GLY A 52 -13.40 6.79 -2.94
CA GLY A 52 -12.83 5.93 -3.97
C GLY A 52 -12.86 4.43 -3.62
N GLU A 53 -12.03 3.65 -4.33
CA GLU A 53 -11.93 2.20 -4.18
C GLU A 53 -10.51 1.80 -3.76
N TYR A 54 -10.38 0.61 -3.18
CA TYR A 54 -9.05 0.04 -2.90
C TYR A 54 -8.39 -0.46 -4.18
N LEU A 55 -7.09 -0.77 -4.10
CA LEU A 55 -6.29 -1.19 -5.25
C LEU A 55 -6.95 -2.34 -6.02
N SER A 56 -6.89 -2.25 -7.34
CA SER A 56 -7.27 -3.29 -8.29
C SER A 56 -6.01 -3.89 -8.96
N PRO A 57 -6.05 -5.15 -9.43
CA PRO A 57 -4.91 -5.75 -10.14
C PRO A 57 -4.43 -4.94 -11.37
N ASP A 58 -5.31 -4.12 -11.95
CA ASP A 58 -5.04 -3.30 -13.12
C ASP A 58 -4.48 -1.91 -12.77
N ASP A 59 -4.35 -1.56 -11.48
CA ASP A 59 -3.77 -0.29 -11.00
C ASP A 59 -2.23 -0.25 -11.10
N GLY A 60 -1.65 -1.16 -11.89
CA GLY A 60 -0.23 -1.21 -12.24
C GLY A 60 0.27 0.06 -12.94
N PRO A 61 1.58 0.16 -13.23
CA PRO A 61 2.27 1.44 -13.44
C PRO A 61 1.63 2.29 -14.53
N GLN A 62 0.86 3.30 -14.09
CA GLN A 62 0.46 4.43 -14.91
C GLN A 62 1.63 5.42 -14.91
N ALA A 63 2.22 5.60 -16.09
CA ALA A 63 3.36 6.47 -16.34
C ALA A 63 2.97 7.95 -16.31
#